data_AF-A0A3P7F298-F1
#
_entry.id   AF-A0A3P7F298-F1
#
_cell.length_a   1.000
_cell.length_b   1.000
_cell.length_c   1.000
_cell.angle_alpha   90.00
_cell.angle_beta   90.00
_cell.angle_gamma   90.00
#
_symmetry.space_group_name_H-M   'P 1'
#
loop_
_entity.id
_entity.type
_entity.pdbx_description
1 polymer ?
#
loop_
_entity_poly.entity_id
_entity_poly.type
_entity_poly.pdbx_seq_one_letter_code
_entity_poly.pdbx_strand_id
1 'polypeptide(L)'
;MADFRPRISPEGMLICRIEEEHMWEARQLGDETPHILLFTLLYFITKHMWLRTGDQHAQLRFSNFKLKRENPTSECVLFVSSGSSDSYRMFYTGEQFSRCPIQLFRTYLKKCPQTLVAGGGSFYLNPLPEPSSTTWFSETRVPASQLQVMLNRIKMVKEIQEAFMDSQSE
;
A
#
# COMPACT_ATOMS: atom_id res chain seq x y z
N MET A 1 -8.39 18.96 4.86
CA MET A 1 -9.24 17.78 4.56
C MET A 1 -8.93 16.68 5.57
N ALA A 2 -9.38 16.80 6.82
CA ALA A 2 -8.95 15.88 7.88
C ALA A 2 -9.92 14.71 8.18
N ASP A 3 -11.19 14.77 7.77
CA ASP A 3 -12.18 13.73 8.12
C ASP A 3 -13.02 13.32 6.92
N PHE A 4 -12.44 12.56 5.98
CA PHE A 4 -13.27 11.87 4.98
C PHE A 4 -14.10 10.79 5.67
N ARG A 5 -15.42 10.88 5.54
CA ARG A 5 -16.37 9.86 6.00
C ARG A 5 -17.09 9.27 4.79
N PRO A 6 -17.21 7.93 4.69
CA PRO A 6 -17.99 7.31 3.62
C PRO A 6 -19.44 7.78 3.71
N ARG A 7 -20.07 7.97 2.54
CA ARG A 7 -21.49 8.25 2.47
C ARG A 7 -22.22 6.91 2.47
N ILE A 8 -23.11 6.70 3.43
CA ILE A 8 -23.94 5.49 3.54
C ILE A 8 -25.39 5.87 3.27
N SER A 9 -26.11 5.09 2.48
CA SER A 9 -27.55 5.28 2.23
C SER A 9 -28.39 4.92 3.46
N PRO A 10 -29.66 5.36 3.55
CA PRO A 10 -30.56 4.92 4.63
C PRO A 10 -30.71 3.40 4.73
N GLU A 11 -30.51 2.68 3.63
CA GLU A 11 -30.55 1.22 3.52
C GLU A 11 -29.22 0.55 3.93
N GLY A 12 -28.23 1.31 4.38
CA GLY A 12 -26.92 0.78 4.81
C GLY A 12 -25.93 0.55 3.67
N MET A 13 -26.23 0.99 2.43
CA MET A 13 -25.35 0.78 1.29
C MET A 13 -24.27 1.85 1.19
N LEU A 14 -23.03 1.45 0.89
CA LEU A 14 -21.94 2.38 0.60
C LEU A 14 -22.21 3.13 -0.71
N ILE A 15 -22.33 4.46 -0.62
CA ILE A 15 -22.44 5.35 -1.78
C ILE A 15 -21.03 5.80 -2.17
N CYS A 16 -20.36 4.97 -2.97
CA CYS A 16 -19.07 5.27 -3.58
C CYS A 16 -19.12 5.03 -5.09
N ARG A 17 -18.56 5.96 -5.88
CA ARG A 17 -18.50 5.87 -7.34
C ARG A 17 -17.11 5.58 -7.89
N ILE A 18 -16.08 5.63 -7.05
CA ILE A 18 -14.71 5.37 -7.44
C ILE A 18 -14.40 3.94 -7.03
N GLU A 19 -14.23 3.09 -8.03
CA GLU A 19 -13.82 1.68 -7.85
C GLU A 19 -12.33 1.52 -8.14
N GLU A 20 -11.71 0.46 -7.63
CA GLU A 20 -10.29 0.16 -7.81
C GLU A 20 -9.91 0.07 -9.30
N GLU A 21 -10.79 -0.48 -10.13
CA GLU A 21 -10.54 -0.60 -11.58
C GLU A 21 -10.29 0.76 -12.23
N HIS A 22 -11.05 1.80 -11.84
CA HIS A 22 -10.84 3.15 -12.34
C HIS A 22 -9.46 3.69 -11.99
N MET A 23 -8.89 3.28 -10.85
CA MET A 23 -7.55 3.69 -10.43
C MET A 23 -6.47 3.03 -11.29
N TRP A 24 -6.69 1.79 -11.72
CA TRP A 24 -5.82 1.09 -12.69
C TRP A 24 -5.93 1.71 -14.08
N GLU A 25 -7.14 1.91 -14.60
CA GLU A 25 -7.38 2.50 -15.93
C GLU A 25 -6.81 3.92 -16.04
N ALA A 26 -6.96 4.72 -14.98
CA ALA A 26 -6.42 6.07 -14.89
C ALA A 26 -4.91 6.12 -14.60
N ARG A 27 -4.23 4.97 -14.46
CA ARG A 27 -2.80 4.86 -14.10
C ARG A 27 -2.44 5.59 -12.80
N GLN A 28 -3.38 5.58 -11.84
CA GLN A 28 -3.09 6.00 -10.47
C GLN A 28 -2.54 4.85 -9.63
N LEU A 29 -2.82 3.60 -10.03
CA LEU A 29 -2.17 2.39 -9.53
C LEU A 29 -1.27 1.80 -10.62
N GLY A 30 -0.10 1.30 -10.23
CA GLY A 30 0.92 0.78 -11.14
C GLY A 30 2.34 0.97 -10.60
N ASP A 31 3.32 0.81 -11.49
CA ASP A 31 4.74 1.01 -11.19
C ASP A 31 5.49 1.84 -12.23
N GLU A 32 4.78 2.63 -13.04
CA GLU A 32 5.36 3.41 -14.14
C GLU A 32 6.27 4.54 -13.66
N THR A 33 6.00 5.08 -12.46
CA THR A 33 6.81 6.13 -11.83
C THR A 33 6.96 5.85 -10.34
N PRO A 34 7.99 6.40 -9.65
CA PRO A 34 8.11 6.24 -8.20
C PRO A 34 6.90 6.75 -7.41
N HIS A 35 6.25 7.81 -7.88
CA HIS A 35 5.05 8.35 -7.24
C HIS A 35 3.86 7.40 -7.35
N ILE A 36 3.62 6.84 -8.54
CA ILE A 36 2.56 5.86 -8.77
C ILE A 36 2.83 4.59 -7.95
N LEU A 37 4.07 4.07 -7.99
CA LEU A 37 4.43 2.88 -7.22
C LEU A 37 4.25 3.06 -5.71
N LEU A 38 4.71 4.20 -5.17
CA LEU A 38 4.54 4.53 -3.76
C LEU A 38 3.06 4.62 -3.37
N PHE A 39 2.25 5.30 -4.19
CA PHE A 39 0.81 5.42 -3.98
C PHE A 39 0.11 4.05 -4.06
N THR A 40 0.54 3.19 -4.97
CA THR A 40 0.02 1.83 -5.15
C THR A 40 0.30 0.95 -3.95
N LEU A 41 1.51 1.01 -3.39
CA LEU A 41 1.82 0.30 -2.16
C LEU A 41 1.05 0.85 -0.95
N LEU A 42 0.89 2.17 -0.87
CA LEU A 42 0.06 2.78 0.16
C LEU A 42 -1.39 2.29 0.05
N TYR A 43 -1.94 2.21 -1.16
CA TYR A 43 -3.27 1.69 -1.44
C TYR A 43 -3.42 0.25 -0.97
N PHE A 44 -2.54 -0.66 -1.41
CA PHE A 44 -2.61 -2.06 -1.02
C PHE A 44 -2.45 -2.24 0.49
N ILE A 45 -1.46 -1.60 1.11
CA ILE A 45 -1.25 -1.68 2.56
C ILE A 45 -2.49 -1.17 3.32
N THR A 46 -3.12 -0.10 2.84
CA THR A 46 -4.39 0.42 3.42
C THR A 46 -5.51 -0.60 3.33
N LYS A 47 -5.75 -1.15 2.12
CA LYS A 47 -6.81 -2.13 1.84
C LYS A 47 -6.69 -3.37 2.71
N HIS A 48 -5.45 -3.82 2.87
CA HIS A 48 -5.14 -5.13 3.41
C HIS A 48 -4.88 -5.10 4.92
N MET A 49 -4.26 -4.05 5.45
CA MET A 49 -3.94 -3.94 6.88
C MET A 49 -4.83 -2.96 7.64
N TRP A 50 -5.80 -2.37 6.95
CA TRP A 50 -6.77 -1.42 7.48
C TRP A 50 -6.15 -0.25 8.24
N LEU A 51 -4.97 0.21 7.83
CA LEU A 51 -4.33 1.39 8.41
C LEU A 51 -5.09 2.65 7.98
N ARG A 52 -5.52 3.45 8.95
CA ARG A 52 -6.45 4.57 8.73
C ARG A 52 -5.80 5.93 8.83
N THR A 53 -4.54 6.03 9.23
CA THR A 53 -3.84 7.30 9.46
C THR A 53 -2.45 7.31 8.85
N GLY A 54 -2.01 8.49 8.40
CA GLY A 54 -0.66 8.71 7.91
C GLY A 54 0.40 8.38 8.97
N ASP A 55 0.10 8.56 10.26
CA ASP A 55 0.98 8.16 11.36
C ASP A 55 1.15 6.64 11.46
N GLN A 56 0.07 5.86 11.34
CA GLN A 56 0.16 4.39 11.28
C GLN A 56 1.04 3.94 10.11
N HIS A 57 0.85 4.55 8.94
CA HIS A 57 1.68 4.26 7.76
C HIS A 57 3.14 4.69 7.97
N ALA A 58 3.40 5.86 8.58
CA ALA A 58 4.75 6.38 8.81
C ALA A 58 5.58 5.53 9.79
N GLN A 59 4.91 4.72 10.62
CA GLN A 59 5.56 3.79 11.55
C GLN A 59 6.03 2.50 10.88
N LEU A 60 5.57 2.21 9.66
CA LEU A 60 5.97 1.01 8.93
C LEU A 60 7.46 1.04 8.58
N ARG A 61 8.08 -0.13 8.70
CA ARG A 61 9.48 -0.41 8.40
C ARG A 61 9.59 -1.57 7.42
N PHE A 62 10.71 -1.65 6.71
CA PHE A 62 10.98 -2.81 5.84
C PHE A 62 10.95 -4.14 6.61
N SER A 63 11.36 -4.13 7.88
CA SER A 63 11.30 -5.32 8.74
C SER A 63 9.88 -5.83 9.04
N ASN A 64 8.85 -4.99 8.84
CA ASN A 64 7.47 -5.42 8.99
C ASN A 64 7.00 -6.31 7.83
N PHE A 65 7.74 -6.41 6.73
CA PHE A 65 7.32 -7.15 5.55
C PHE A 65 8.31 -8.27 5.23
N LYS A 66 7.79 -9.47 5.01
CA LYS A 66 8.58 -10.64 4.61
C LYS A 66 7.98 -11.27 3.38
N LEU A 67 8.77 -11.40 2.32
CA LEU A 67 8.40 -12.24 1.18
C LEU A 67 8.55 -13.69 1.59
N LYS A 68 7.45 -14.44 1.55
CA LYS A 68 7.44 -15.88 1.87
C LYS A 68 6.95 -16.66 0.66
N ARG A 69 7.66 -17.74 0.35
CA ARG A 69 7.20 -18.74 -0.62
C ARG A 69 6.21 -19.68 0.07
N GLU A 70 5.00 -19.75 -0.43
CA GLU A 70 3.96 -20.64 0.11
C GLU A 70 4.00 -22.00 -0.58
N ASN A 71 4.26 -22.04 -1.89
CA ASN A 71 4.44 -23.25 -2.67
C ASN A 71 5.39 -22.96 -3.87
N PRO A 72 5.78 -23.97 -4.68
CA PRO A 72 6.75 -23.76 -5.77
C PRO A 72 6.35 -22.69 -6.79
N THR A 73 5.07 -22.37 -6.91
CA THR A 73 4.52 -21.44 -7.90
C THR A 73 3.95 -20.16 -7.30
N SER A 74 3.87 -20.05 -5.97
CA SER A 74 3.18 -18.96 -5.28
C SER A 74 3.99 -18.41 -4.11
N GLU A 75 4.06 -17.08 -4.07
CA GLU A 75 4.65 -16.31 -2.98
C GLU A 75 3.57 -15.43 -2.34
N CYS A 76 3.82 -14.92 -1.16
CA CYS A 76 3.00 -13.90 -0.51
C CYS A 76 3.89 -12.86 0.17
N VAL A 77 3.35 -11.66 0.37
CA VAL A 77 3.93 -10.69 1.30
C VAL A 77 3.26 -10.90 2.65
N LEU A 78 4.04 -11.31 3.65
CA LEU A 78 3.63 -11.36 5.04
C LEU A 78 3.91 -10.03 5.71
N PHE A 79 2.88 -9.37 6.20
CA PHE A 79 3.03 -8.31 7.17
C PHE A 79 3.15 -8.89 8.58
N VAL A 80 4.12 -8.41 9.34
CA VAL A 80 4.34 -8.75 10.75
C VAL A 80 4.17 -7.48 11.55
N SER A 81 3.04 -7.38 12.25
CA SER A 81 2.78 -6.27 13.16
C SER A 81 3.75 -6.33 14.34
N SER A 82 4.31 -5.19 14.74
CA SER A 82 5.15 -5.11 15.92
C SER A 82 4.29 -5.30 17.17
N GLY A 83 4.25 -6.51 17.72
CA GLY A 83 3.57 -6.83 18.98
C GLY A 83 2.24 -7.58 18.86
N SER A 84 1.81 -7.97 17.66
CA SER A 84 0.69 -8.93 17.47
C SER A 84 1.17 -10.17 16.71
N SER A 85 0.55 -11.32 17.01
CA SER A 85 0.68 -12.55 16.22
C SER A 85 -0.06 -12.49 14.89
N ASP A 86 -0.85 -11.44 14.66
CA ASP A 86 -1.61 -11.25 13.43
C ASP A 86 -0.66 -10.99 12.27
N SER A 87 -0.74 -11.86 11.27
CA SER A 87 0.02 -11.72 10.02
C SER A 87 -0.95 -11.54 8.87
N TYR A 88 -0.86 -10.39 8.21
CA TYR A 88 -1.64 -10.16 7.00
C TYR A 88 -0.91 -10.73 5.78
N ARG A 89 -1.64 -11.39 4.89
CA ARG A 89 -1.10 -11.99 3.67
C ARG A 89 -1.65 -11.30 2.43
N MET A 90 -0.77 -10.65 1.68
CA MET A 90 -1.10 -10.25 0.31
C MET A 90 -0.77 -11.41 -0.64
N PHE A 91 -1.80 -11.96 -1.28
CA PHE A 91 -1.67 -13.07 -2.22
C PHE A 91 -1.44 -12.59 -3.66
N TYR A 92 -0.88 -13.49 -4.46
CA TYR A 92 -0.97 -13.42 -5.91
C TYR A 92 -2.44 -13.58 -6.33
N THR A 93 -3.08 -12.51 -6.76
CA THR A 93 -4.33 -12.60 -7.50
C THR A 93 -3.95 -12.89 -8.95
N GLY A 94 -4.33 -14.04 -9.49
CA GLY A 94 -3.91 -14.54 -10.82
C GLY A 94 -4.34 -13.72 -12.03
N GLU A 95 -4.74 -12.47 -11.81
CA GLU A 95 -5.25 -11.55 -12.79
C GLU A 95 -4.21 -10.44 -12.96
N GLN A 96 -3.53 -10.48 -14.11
CA GLN A 96 -2.53 -9.51 -14.58
C GLN A 96 -1.26 -9.37 -13.71
N PHE A 97 -0.14 -9.85 -14.26
CA PHE A 97 1.19 -9.75 -13.65
C PHE A 97 1.57 -8.31 -13.22
N SER A 98 1.13 -7.29 -13.97
CA SER A 98 1.39 -5.87 -13.68
C SER A 98 0.65 -5.33 -12.45
N ARG A 99 -0.48 -5.94 -12.06
CA ARG A 99 -1.28 -5.53 -10.90
C ARG A 99 -0.95 -6.32 -9.64
N CYS A 100 -0.11 -7.36 -9.79
CA CYS A 100 0.24 -8.27 -8.72
C CYS A 100 0.93 -7.52 -7.55
N PRO A 101 0.34 -7.50 -6.34
CA PRO A 101 0.90 -6.79 -5.18
C PRO A 101 2.33 -7.23 -4.87
N ILE A 102 2.65 -8.51 -5.08
CA ILE A 102 3.98 -9.07 -4.83
C ILE A 102 5.00 -8.50 -5.81
N GLN A 103 4.65 -8.36 -7.09
CA GLN A 103 5.57 -7.80 -8.09
C GLN A 103 5.82 -6.32 -7.82
N LEU A 104 4.76 -5.56 -7.52
CA LEU A 104 4.86 -4.15 -7.15
C LEU A 104 5.75 -3.97 -5.90
N PHE A 105 5.56 -4.81 -4.89
CA PHE A 105 6.40 -4.81 -3.69
C PHE A 105 7.87 -5.12 -4.03
N ARG A 106 8.12 -6.14 -4.87
CA ARG A 106 9.47 -6.48 -5.34
C ARG A 106 10.12 -5.35 -6.13
N THR A 107 9.38 -4.70 -7.02
CA THR A 107 9.85 -3.53 -7.77
C THR A 107 10.25 -2.44 -6.78
N TYR A 108 9.42 -2.15 -5.78
CA TYR A 108 9.74 -1.14 -4.78
C TYR A 108 11.02 -1.43 -4.01
N LEU A 109 11.16 -2.65 -3.47
CA LEU A 109 12.37 -3.05 -2.75
C LEU A 109 13.63 -2.92 -3.62
N LYS A 110 13.58 -3.31 -4.89
CA LYS A 110 14.70 -3.20 -5.83
C LYS A 110 15.08 -1.74 -6.13
N LYS A 111 14.10 -0.84 -6.14
CA LYS A 111 14.29 0.59 -6.44
C LYS A 111 14.66 1.44 -5.22
N CYS A 112 14.61 0.88 -4.01
CA CYS A 112 15.02 1.53 -2.77
C CYS A 112 16.54 1.35 -2.50
N PRO A 113 17.16 2.23 -1.69
CA PRO A 113 18.53 2.04 -1.22
C PRO A 113 18.67 0.73 -0.43
N GLN A 114 19.53 -0.19 -0.90
CA GLN A 114 19.60 -1.56 -0.35
C GLN A 114 20.11 -1.63 1.09
N THR A 115 20.97 -0.69 1.49
CA THR A 115 21.45 -0.52 2.88
C THR A 115 20.29 -0.28 3.84
N LEU A 116 19.34 0.57 3.45
CA LEU A 116 18.17 0.92 4.25
C LEU A 116 17.16 -0.24 4.32
N VAL A 117 16.96 -0.94 3.20
CA VAL A 117 16.13 -2.15 3.15
C VAL A 117 16.69 -3.24 4.06
N ALA A 118 17.98 -3.56 3.93
CA ALA A 118 18.65 -4.58 4.75
C ALA A 118 18.69 -4.19 6.24
N GLY A 119 18.85 -2.90 6.54
CA GLY A 119 18.85 -2.37 7.90
C GLY A 119 17.46 -2.27 8.55
N GLY A 120 16.37 -2.60 7.85
CA GLY A 120 15.02 -2.51 8.38
C GLY A 120 14.56 -1.07 8.62
N GLY A 121 15.01 -0.12 7.79
CA GLY A 121 14.64 1.30 7.88
C GLY A 121 13.15 1.57 7.62
N SER A 122 12.78 2.86 7.61
CA SER A 122 11.41 3.30 7.28
C SER A 122 10.95 2.76 5.93
N PHE A 123 9.70 2.33 5.85
CA PHE A 123 9.16 1.68 4.65
C PHE A 123 8.89 2.69 3.53
N TYR A 124 8.14 3.76 3.79
CA TYR A 124 7.81 4.76 2.77
C TYR A 124 8.92 5.80 2.62
N LEU A 125 9.57 5.79 1.47
CA LEU A 125 10.67 6.69 1.11
C LEU A 125 10.25 7.71 0.05
N ASN A 126 10.81 8.91 0.11
CA ASN A 126 10.52 9.96 -0.88
C ASN A 126 11.11 9.57 -2.24
N PRO A 127 10.32 9.70 -3.33
CA PRO A 127 10.82 9.65 -4.70
C PRO A 127 12.00 10.60 -4.92
N LEU A 128 12.99 10.18 -5.69
CA LEU A 128 14.04 11.05 -6.19
C LEU A 128 13.47 11.99 -7.27
N PRO A 129 13.89 13.27 -7.32
CA PRO A 129 13.53 14.18 -8.41
C PRO A 129 14.00 13.65 -9.78
N GLU A 130 15.16 13.01 -9.82
CA GLU A 130 15.78 12.41 -11.00
C GLU A 130 16.05 10.92 -10.73
N PRO A 131 15.03 10.05 -10.88
CA PRO A 131 15.19 8.62 -10.64
C PRO A 131 16.06 7.97 -11.74
N SER A 132 16.94 7.05 -11.35
CA SER A 132 17.75 6.28 -12.30
C SER A 132 17.03 5.00 -12.75
N SER A 133 17.65 4.22 -13.63
CA SER A 133 17.12 2.90 -14.00
C SER A 133 17.11 1.90 -12.83
N THR A 134 17.91 2.10 -11.79
CA THR A 134 18.08 1.16 -10.68
C THR A 134 17.60 1.71 -9.33
N THR A 135 17.57 3.02 -9.14
CA THR A 135 17.23 3.66 -7.87
C THR A 135 16.23 4.77 -8.09
N TRP A 136 15.05 4.64 -7.48
CA TRP A 136 13.98 5.62 -7.61
C TRP A 136 13.68 6.39 -6.33
N PHE A 137 14.11 5.88 -5.18
CA PHE A 137 13.78 6.44 -3.87
C PHE A 137 15.04 6.91 -3.14
N SER A 138 14.88 7.98 -2.37
CA SER A 138 15.91 8.51 -1.48
C SER A 138 15.99 7.73 -0.17
N GLU A 139 16.96 8.05 0.68
CA GLU A 139 17.02 7.52 2.06
C GLU A 139 16.10 8.29 3.03
N THR A 140 15.45 9.36 2.55
CA THR A 140 14.55 10.17 3.38
C THR A 140 13.15 9.58 3.39
N ARG A 141 12.56 9.46 4.59
CA ARG A 141 11.19 8.97 4.75
C ARG A 141 10.15 9.99 4.31
N VAL A 142 9.02 9.50 3.82
CA VAL A 142 7.82 10.32 3.55
C VAL A 142 7.22 10.76 4.90
N PRO A 143 6.96 12.07 5.11
CA PRO A 143 6.31 12.53 6.34
C PRO A 143 4.87 12.00 6.49
N ALA A 144 4.45 11.77 7.74
CA ALA A 144 3.09 11.31 8.07
C ALA A 144 2.00 12.23 7.47
N SER A 145 2.22 13.55 7.46
CA SER A 145 1.30 14.52 6.85
C SER A 145 1.12 14.31 5.35
N GLN A 146 2.19 13.99 4.62
CA GLN A 146 2.12 13.73 3.18
C GLN A 146 1.47 12.36 2.90
N LEU A 147 1.78 11.35 3.70
CA LEU A 147 1.08 10.05 3.66
C LEU A 147 -0.42 10.25 3.91
N GLN A 148 -0.81 11.09 4.87
CA GLN A 148 -2.21 11.40 5.16
C GLN A 148 -2.92 12.04 3.96
N VAL A 149 -2.25 12.93 3.22
CA VAL A 149 -2.82 13.55 2.01
C VAL A 149 -3.08 12.50 0.93
N MET A 150 -2.15 11.59 0.69
CA MET A 150 -2.34 10.49 -0.27
C MET A 150 -3.43 9.53 0.20
N LEU A 151 -3.41 9.17 1.48
CA LEU A 151 -4.40 8.29 2.10
C LEU A 151 -5.82 8.86 2.00
N ASN A 152 -6.00 10.18 2.13
CA ASN A 152 -7.31 10.81 1.95
C ASN A 152 -7.90 10.58 0.56
N ARG A 153 -7.06 10.48 -0.48
CA ARG A 153 -7.51 10.13 -1.85
C ARG A 153 -7.85 8.65 -1.94
N ILE A 154 -7.02 7.78 -1.37
CA ILE A 154 -7.24 6.33 -1.30
C ILE A 154 -8.56 6.00 -0.60
N LYS A 155 -8.88 6.71 0.49
CA LYS A 155 -10.14 6.54 1.22
C LYS A 155 -11.38 6.84 0.39
N MET A 156 -11.27 7.53 -0.75
CA MET A 156 -12.42 7.76 -1.62
C MET A 156 -12.77 6.55 -2.50
N VAL A 157 -11.95 5.49 -2.49
CA VAL A 157 -12.16 4.27 -3.28
C VAL A 157 -13.07 3.30 -2.53
N LYS A 158 -14.02 2.69 -3.24
CA LYS A 158 -15.08 1.82 -2.70
C LYS A 158 -14.51 0.65 -1.91
N GLU A 159 -13.57 -0.09 -2.50
CA GLU A 159 -12.95 -1.29 -1.96
C GLU A 159 -12.16 -1.01 -0.67
N ILE A 160 -11.66 0.21 -0.50
CA ILE A 160 -11.01 0.66 0.75
C ILE A 160 -12.04 0.83 1.86
N GLN A 161 -13.20 1.41 1.54
CA GLN A 161 -14.28 1.59 2.52
C GLN A 161 -14.92 0.26 2.89
N GLU A 162 -15.12 -0.64 1.92
CA GLU A 162 -15.58 -2.01 2.16
C GLU A 162 -14.62 -2.75 3.07
N ALA A 163 -13.31 -2.75 2.76
CA ALA A 163 -12.31 -3.37 3.61
C ALA A 163 -12.33 -2.81 5.06
N PHE A 164 -12.49 -1.49 5.21
CA PHE A 164 -12.63 -0.87 6.52
C PHE A 164 -13.92 -1.26 7.26
N MET A 165 -15.02 -1.55 6.57
CA MET A 165 -16.26 -2.00 7.19
C MET A 165 -16.14 -3.47 7.63
N ASP A 166 -15.55 -4.32 6.79
CA ASP A 166 -15.35 -5.74 7.09
C ASP A 166 -14.45 -5.92 8.32
N SER A 167 -13.38 -5.12 8.45
CA SER A 167 -12.47 -5.15 9.60
C SER A 167 -13.10 -4.79 10.95
N GLN A 168 -14.29 -4.18 10.98
CA GLN A 168 -15.01 -3.90 12.24
C GLN A 168 -15.97 -5.02 12.65
N SER A 169 -16.15 -6.02 11.78
CA SER A 169 -17.02 -7.16 12.04
C SER A 169 -16.26 -8.37 12.62
N GLU A 170 -14.92 -8.29 12.69
CA GLU A 170 -14.01 -9.25 13.34
C GLU A 170 -13.62 -8.76 14.75
#